data_AF-A0A7R7AW67-F1
#
_entry.id   AF-A0A7R7AW67-F1
#
_cell.length_a   1.000
_cell.length_b   1.000
_cell.length_c   1.000
_cell.angle_alpha   90.00
_cell.angle_beta   90.00
_cell.angle_gamma   90.00
#
_symmetry.space_group_name_H-M   'P 1'
#
loop_
_entity.id
_entity.type
_entity.pdbx_description
1 polymer ?
#
loop_
_entity_poly.entity_id
_entity_poly.type
_entity_poly.pdbx_seq_one_letter_code
_entity_poly.pdbx_strand_id
1 'polypeptide(L)'
;MERLAFTAAVFAFACHCAPSHADDERSCQIMATAAQLSGKTNCRDGDIAIVYGMTAKDLPDAIVRYCDFWAQIVVLPDAGATDASSHFVLCKFHQREAAPSQP
;
A
#
# COMPACT_ATOMS: atom_id res chain seq x y z
N MET A 1 56.85 25.22 22.68
CA MET A 1 55.44 25.65 22.59
C MET A 1 55.07 25.65 21.12
N GLU A 2 54.55 24.55 20.61
CA GLU A 2 54.07 24.48 19.22
C GLU A 2 52.65 23.94 19.23
N ARG A 3 51.75 24.73 18.66
CA ARG A 3 50.29 24.60 18.75
C ARG A 3 49.83 23.51 17.78
N LEU A 4 49.29 22.41 18.31
CA LEU A 4 48.56 21.41 17.54
C LEU A 4 47.23 22.02 17.06
N ALA A 5 47.18 22.39 15.78
CA ALA A 5 45.94 22.81 15.13
C ALA A 5 45.10 21.57 14.79
N PHE A 6 44.11 21.27 15.62
CA PHE A 6 43.09 20.26 15.33
C PHE A 6 42.25 20.76 14.15
N THR A 7 42.50 20.20 12.97
CA THR A 7 41.69 20.41 11.77
C THR A 7 40.47 19.50 11.87
N ALA A 8 39.31 20.09 12.18
CA ALA A 8 38.04 19.36 12.18
C ALA A 8 37.68 18.98 10.73
N ALA A 9 37.84 17.70 10.40
CA ALA A 9 37.33 17.14 9.16
C ALA A 9 35.80 17.10 9.23
N VAL A 10 35.15 18.06 8.58
CA VAL A 10 33.70 18.03 8.34
C VAL A 10 33.45 16.94 7.31
N PHE A 11 33.08 15.74 7.78
CA PHE A 11 32.50 14.72 6.92
C PHE A 11 31.13 15.21 6.47
N ALA A 12 31.11 15.88 5.32
CA ALA A 12 29.90 16.08 4.56
C ALA A 12 29.41 14.71 4.09
N PHE A 13 28.52 14.10 4.86
CA PHE A 13 27.66 13.04 4.35
C PHE A 13 26.86 13.64 3.20
N ALA A 14 27.34 13.43 1.98
CA ALA A 14 26.56 13.63 0.79
C ALA A 14 25.38 12.65 0.88
N CYS A 15 24.26 13.15 1.41
CA CYS A 15 22.98 12.49 1.35
C CYS A 15 22.72 12.25 -0.13
N HIS A 16 22.98 11.03 -0.60
CA HIS A 16 22.57 10.60 -1.91
C HIS A 16 21.05 10.51 -1.84
N CYS A 17 20.40 11.65 -2.05
CA CYS A 17 19.03 11.68 -2.53
C CYS A 17 19.11 11.00 -3.90
N ALA A 18 18.99 9.67 -3.92
CA ALA A 18 18.60 8.97 -5.12
C ALA A 18 17.39 9.76 -5.64
N PRO A 19 17.37 10.17 -6.93
CA PRO A 19 16.19 10.83 -7.46
C PRO A 19 15.04 9.88 -7.16
N SER A 20 14.15 10.29 -6.25
CA SER A 20 12.87 9.65 -6.13
C SER A 20 12.23 9.94 -7.48
N HIS A 21 12.39 9.01 -8.41
CA HIS A 21 11.43 8.82 -9.46
C HIS A 21 10.12 8.58 -8.72
N ALA A 22 9.46 9.67 -8.34
CA ALA A 22 8.03 9.73 -8.21
C ALA A 22 7.54 9.50 -9.64
N ASP A 23 7.68 8.26 -10.14
CA ASP A 23 6.73 7.72 -11.09
C ASP A 23 5.38 8.04 -10.46
N ASP A 24 4.58 8.89 -11.11
CA ASP A 24 3.29 9.34 -10.62
C ASP A 24 2.60 8.19 -9.90
N GLU A 25 2.56 8.26 -8.56
CA GLU A 25 2.08 7.16 -7.73
C GLU A 25 0.59 7.05 -8.00
N ARG A 26 0.24 6.16 -8.93
CA ARG A 26 -1.14 6.00 -9.40
C ARG A 26 -1.93 5.32 -8.31
N SER A 27 -2.96 6.00 -7.81
CA SER A 27 -3.93 5.40 -6.91
C SER A 27 -5.16 4.91 -7.67
N CYS A 28 -5.72 3.79 -7.26
CA CYS A 28 -7.00 3.27 -7.75
C CYS A 28 -7.92 2.92 -6.58
N GLN A 29 -9.23 2.83 -6.84
CA GLN A 29 -10.23 2.51 -5.82
C GLN A 29 -10.98 1.24 -6.19
N ILE A 30 -11.17 0.36 -5.21
CA ILE A 30 -11.88 -0.90 -5.35
C ILE A 30 -13.03 -0.89 -4.35
N MET A 31 -14.27 -0.93 -4.82
CA MET A 31 -15.41 -1.24 -3.95
C MET A 31 -15.49 -2.75 -3.80
N ALA A 32 -15.28 -3.28 -2.60
CA ALA A 32 -15.21 -4.73 -2.39
C ALA A 32 -16.45 -5.47 -2.93
N THR A 33 -17.65 -4.92 -2.70
CA THR A 33 -18.91 -5.48 -3.20
C THR A 33 -19.00 -5.49 -4.73
N ALA A 34 -18.61 -4.41 -5.40
CA ALA A 34 -18.64 -4.32 -6.86
C ALA A 34 -17.53 -5.18 -7.52
N ALA A 35 -16.36 -5.24 -6.90
CA ALA A 35 -15.23 -6.03 -7.39
C ALA A 35 -15.46 -7.54 -7.22
N GLN A 36 -16.14 -7.96 -6.14
CA GLN A 36 -16.60 -9.34 -5.98
C GLN A 36 -17.60 -9.75 -7.08
N LEU A 37 -18.48 -8.83 -7.51
CA LEU A 37 -19.49 -9.10 -8.55
C LEU A 37 -18.91 -9.11 -9.97
N SER A 38 -17.97 -8.21 -10.28
CA SER A 38 -17.45 -8.02 -11.64
C SER A 38 -16.14 -8.78 -11.89
N GLY A 39 -15.36 -9.07 -10.84
CA GLY A 39 -14.02 -9.64 -10.94
C GLY A 39 -12.99 -8.72 -11.63
N LYS A 40 -13.41 -7.53 -12.07
CA LYS A 40 -12.60 -6.56 -12.80
C LYS A 40 -12.44 -5.29 -11.98
N THR A 41 -11.19 -4.86 -11.83
CA THR A 41 -10.83 -3.56 -11.28
C THR A 41 -10.17 -2.73 -12.39
N ASN A 42 -10.12 -1.41 -12.23
CA ASN A 42 -9.33 -0.52 -13.09
C ASN A 42 -7.88 -0.36 -12.59
N CYS A 43 -7.50 -1.11 -11.55
CA CYS A 43 -6.16 -1.09 -10.97
C CYS A 43 -5.17 -1.84 -11.85
N ARG A 44 -3.93 -1.36 -11.85
CA ARG A 44 -2.78 -2.02 -12.49
C ARG A 44 -1.80 -2.44 -11.42
N ASP A 45 -1.04 -3.49 -11.70
CA ASP A 45 0.01 -3.94 -10.79
C ASP A 45 0.96 -2.79 -10.45
N GLY A 46 1.15 -2.58 -9.15
CA GLY A 46 1.98 -1.51 -8.60
C GLY A 46 1.25 -0.21 -8.26
N ASP A 47 -0.02 -0.04 -8.66
CA ASP A 47 -0.85 1.09 -8.21
C ASP A 47 -1.07 1.03 -6.69
N ILE A 48 -1.39 2.16 -6.06
CA ILE A 48 -1.87 2.19 -4.68
C ILE A 48 -3.39 1.96 -4.67
N ALA A 49 -3.82 0.77 -4.27
CA ALA A 49 -5.24 0.44 -4.17
C ALA A 49 -5.80 0.87 -2.82
N ILE A 50 -6.96 1.54 -2.88
CA ILE A 50 -7.84 1.75 -1.74
C ILE A 50 -9.06 0.84 -1.91
N VAL A 51 -9.14 -0.21 -1.09
CA VAL A 51 -10.27 -1.14 -1.09
C VAL A 51 -11.25 -0.70 -0.01
N TYR A 52 -12.49 -0.39 -0.35
CA TYR A 52 -13.52 0.10 0.57
C TYR A 52 -14.62 -0.92 0.82
N GLY A 53 -15.38 -0.71 1.89
CA GLY A 53 -16.63 -1.41 2.16
C GLY A 53 -16.44 -2.87 2.57
N MET A 54 -15.36 -3.17 3.28
CA MET A 54 -15.09 -4.51 3.79
C MET A 54 -15.47 -4.59 5.24
N THR A 55 -16.11 -5.68 5.64
CA THR A 55 -16.25 -5.98 7.06
C THR A 55 -14.96 -6.62 7.59
N ALA A 56 -14.78 -6.68 8.92
CA ALA A 56 -13.60 -7.30 9.54
C ALA A 56 -13.35 -8.75 9.10
N LYS A 57 -14.40 -9.50 8.73
CA LYS A 57 -14.29 -10.88 8.23
C LYS A 57 -13.81 -10.98 6.77
N ASP A 58 -14.05 -9.95 5.95
CA ASP A 58 -13.73 -9.96 4.52
C ASP A 58 -12.31 -9.41 4.25
N LEU A 59 -11.73 -8.77 5.26
CA LEU A 59 -10.42 -8.13 5.25
C LEU A 59 -9.27 -9.07 4.83
N PRO A 60 -9.14 -10.28 5.41
CA PRO A 60 -8.09 -11.21 5.01
C PRO A 60 -8.16 -11.59 3.52
N ASP A 61 -9.36 -11.90 3.03
CA ASP A 61 -9.58 -12.30 1.63
C ASP A 61 -9.27 -11.16 0.66
N ALA A 62 -9.65 -9.94 1.02
CA ALA A 62 -9.34 -8.76 0.21
C ALA A 62 -7.84 -8.46 0.16
N ILE A 63 -7.13 -8.57 1.29
CA ILE A 63 -5.68 -8.40 1.34
C ILE A 63 -5.00 -9.46 0.46
N VAL A 64 -5.38 -10.73 0.60
CA VAL A 64 -4.81 -11.83 -0.21
C VAL A 64 -5.03 -11.61 -1.71
N ARG A 65 -6.19 -11.07 -2.08
CA ARG A 65 -6.58 -10.93 -3.48
C ARG A 65 -5.94 -9.71 -4.16
N TYR A 66 -5.83 -8.60 -3.45
CA TYR A 66 -5.50 -7.31 -4.06
C TYR A 66 -4.17 -6.72 -3.61
N CYS A 67 -3.58 -7.17 -2.49
CA CYS A 67 -2.39 -6.53 -1.94
C CYS A 67 -1.12 -7.33 -2.17
N ASP A 68 -0.03 -6.62 -2.43
CA ASP A 68 1.31 -7.16 -2.33
C ASP A 68 1.74 -7.27 -0.85
N PHE A 69 1.93 -8.49 -0.37
CA PHE A 69 2.37 -8.80 0.99
C PHE A 69 3.79 -8.33 1.32
N TRP A 70 4.60 -8.06 0.31
CA TRP A 70 5.95 -7.54 0.50
C TRP A 70 5.98 -6.01 0.62
N ALA A 71 4.83 -5.35 0.42
CA ALA A 71 4.65 -3.92 0.61
C ALA A 71 3.90 -3.60 1.91
N GLN A 72 3.83 -2.30 2.25
CA GLN A 72 3.06 -1.85 3.39
C GLN A 72 1.56 -2.03 3.12
N ILE A 73 0.85 -2.56 4.12
CA ILE A 73 -0.61 -2.70 4.13
C ILE A 73 -1.13 -1.92 5.32
N VAL A 74 -2.06 -1.00 5.08
CA VAL A 74 -2.69 -0.19 6.12
C VAL A 74 -4.18 -0.52 6.14
N VAL A 75 -4.70 -0.85 7.32
CA VAL A 75 -6.11 -1.13 7.56
C VAL A 75 -6.66 -0.05 8.46
N LEU A 76 -7.76 0.58 8.05
CA LEU A 76 -8.38 1.67 8.79
C LEU A 76 -9.89 1.46 8.89
N PRO A 77 -10.52 1.88 9.99
CA PRO A 77 -11.97 1.92 10.07
C PRO A 77 -12.51 2.92 9.03
N ASP A 78 -13.56 2.53 8.33
CA ASP A 78 -14.21 3.38 7.34
C ASP A 78 -15.26 4.26 8.02
N ALA A 79 -14.80 5.40 8.53
CA ALA A 79 -15.66 6.37 9.22
C ALA A 79 -16.74 7.00 8.31
N GLY A 80 -16.64 6.82 6.98
CA GLY A 80 -17.64 7.28 6.01
C GLY A 80 -18.73 6.26 5.71
N ALA A 81 -18.58 5.02 6.16
CA ALA A 81 -19.57 3.98 5.96
C ALA A 81 -20.71 4.09 6.97
N THR A 82 -21.93 3.76 6.52
CA THR A 82 -23.10 3.61 7.39
C THR A 82 -22.98 2.44 8.36
N ASP A 83 -22.07 1.50 8.09
CA ASP A 83 -21.75 0.37 8.95
C ASP A 83 -20.46 0.65 9.74
N ALA A 84 -20.58 0.75 11.06
CA ALA A 84 -19.46 0.99 11.98
C ALA A 84 -18.42 -0.15 12.00
N SER A 85 -18.73 -1.29 11.38
CA SER A 85 -17.80 -2.42 11.21
C SER A 85 -17.08 -2.42 9.86
N SER A 86 -17.33 -1.41 9.02
CA SER A 86 -16.65 -1.25 7.74
C SER A 86 -15.22 -0.77 7.92
N HIS A 87 -14.34 -1.31 7.10
CA HIS A 87 -12.92 -0.99 7.03
C HIS A 87 -12.54 -0.73 5.58
N PHE A 88 -11.48 0.06 5.40
CA PHE A 88 -10.77 0.15 4.14
C PHE A 88 -9.32 -0.28 4.28
N VAL A 89 -8.77 -0.79 3.18
CA VAL A 89 -7.37 -1.23 3.07
C VAL A 89 -6.68 -0.34 2.06
N LEU A 90 -5.53 0.19 2.45
CA LEU A 90 -4.59 0.87 1.56
C LEU A 90 -3.36 -0.05 1.38
N CYS A 91 -3.08 -0.44 0.14
CA CYS A 91 -1.93 -1.28 -0.15
C CYS A 91 -1.46 -1.10 -1.59
N LYS A 92 -0.24 -1.58 -1.88
CA LYS A 92 0.21 -1.73 -3.26
C LYS A 92 -0.59 -2.85 -3.93
N PHE A 93 -1.20 -2.53 -5.06
CA PHE A 93 -2.04 -3.44 -5.81
C PHE A 93 -1.20 -4.51 -6.49
N HIS A 94 -1.58 -5.75 -6.28
CA HIS A 94 -1.10 -6.90 -7.02
C HIS A 94 -2.24 -7.90 -7.14
N GLN A 95 -2.76 -8.09 -8.35
CA GLN A 95 -3.89 -8.99 -8.55
C GLN A 95 -3.43 -10.44 -8.53
N ARG A 96 -3.73 -11.15 -7.45
CA ARG A 96 -3.59 -12.61 -7.44
C ARG A 96 -4.86 -13.23 -7.99
N GLU A 97 -4.72 -14.15 -8.93
CA GLU A 97 -5.80 -15.08 -9.26
C GLU A 97 -6.20 -15.79 -7.97
N ALA A 98 -7.49 -15.70 -7.62
CA ALA A 98 -8.00 -16.44 -6.48
C ALA A 98 -7.68 -17.91 -6.73
N ALA A 99 -6.93 -18.54 -5.82
CA ALA A 99 -6.66 -19.97 -5.92
C ALA A 99 -8.01 -20.69 -6.08
N PRO A 100 -8.15 -21.63 -7.03
CA PRO A 100 -9.40 -22.33 -7.22
C PRO A 100 -9.79 -22.99 -5.89
N SER A 101 -11.02 -22.73 -5.44
CA SER A 101 -11.59 -23.38 -4.27
C SER A 101 -11.46 -24.89 -4.48
N GLN A 102 -10.62 -25.56 -3.69
CA GLN A 102 -10.59 -27.02 -3.73
C GLN A 102 -11.95 -27.54 -3.22
N PRO A 103 -12.56 -28.51 -3.92
CA PRO A 103 -13.90 -29.02 -3.63
C PRO A 103 -13.99 -29.76 -2.29
#